data_AF-A0A498N983-F1
#
_entry.id   AF-A0A498N983-F1
#
_cell.length_a   1.000
_cell.length_b   1.000
_cell.length_c   1.000
_cell.angle_alpha   90.00
_cell.angle_beta   90.00
_cell.angle_gamma   90.00
#
_symmetry.space_group_name_H-M   'P 1'
#
loop_
_entity.id
_entity.type
_entity.pdbx_description
1 polymer ?
#
loop_
_entity_poly.entity_id
_entity_poly.type
_entity_poly.pdbx_seq_one_letter_code
_entity_poly.pdbx_strand_id
1 'polypeptide(L)'
;MDMDQTFLRVRQAEASKRAERKFCKPHWPPVISPEESERRRQFRKSLKRESSPQTSLWRQWPPVLKNVKVSVPQCASLAVLPPPKAVADAAVKRVPRATAWRRKKRAEEDKKALKYGKAIARRANPKRFTCRLCGQPKRLEFGHSFYKGKSFCATSAGKSVTQWLSEQKRMAEPPEDESSMRRFLDSLEIPRIDAAVAVDIDKSLESDKILKGLQVM
;
A
#
# COMPACT_ATOMS: atom_id res chain seq x y z
N MET A 1 -14.04 16.33 -46.47
CA MET A 1 -13.40 15.28 -45.64
C MET A 1 -14.12 15.30 -44.30
N ASP A 2 -15.04 14.36 -44.12
CA ASP A 2 -16.03 14.37 -43.04
C ASP A 2 -15.40 13.81 -41.74
N MET A 3 -14.98 14.70 -40.84
CA MET A 3 -14.25 14.31 -39.62
C MET A 3 -15.14 13.58 -38.60
N ASP A 4 -16.44 13.84 -38.61
CA ASP A 4 -17.40 13.27 -37.66
C ASP A 4 -17.62 11.76 -37.90
N GLN A 5 -17.55 11.33 -39.15
CA GLN A 5 -17.63 9.91 -39.53
C GLN A 5 -16.46 9.10 -38.94
N THR A 6 -15.30 9.72 -38.78
CA THR A 6 -14.09 9.06 -38.26
C THR A 6 -14.18 8.88 -36.75
N PHE A 7 -14.69 9.89 -36.03
CA PHE A 7 -14.91 9.81 -34.59
C PHE A 7 -15.94 8.73 -34.21
N LEU A 8 -17.03 8.62 -34.98
CA LEU A 8 -18.04 7.59 -34.75
C LEU A 8 -17.49 6.17 -34.93
N ARG A 9 -16.63 5.96 -35.94
CA ARG A 9 -15.96 4.65 -36.16
C ARG A 9 -14.98 4.30 -35.06
N VAL A 10 -14.18 5.25 -34.58
CA VAL A 10 -13.25 5.03 -33.46
C VAL A 10 -14.03 4.66 -32.20
N ARG A 11 -15.12 5.38 -31.90
CA ARG A 11 -15.94 5.14 -30.71
C ARG A 11 -16.65 3.79 -30.75
N GLN A 12 -17.14 3.37 -31.92
CA GLN A 12 -17.71 2.02 -32.11
C GLN A 12 -16.65 0.93 -31.98
N ALA A 13 -15.44 1.14 -32.50
CA ALA A 13 -14.32 0.20 -32.37
C ALA A 13 -13.79 0.10 -30.92
N GLU A 14 -13.88 1.16 -30.12
CA GLU A 14 -13.54 1.13 -28.70
C GLU A 14 -14.62 0.44 -27.87
N ALA A 15 -15.90 0.63 -28.21
CA ALA A 15 -17.01 -0.04 -27.55
C ALA A 15 -16.97 -1.57 -27.78
N SER A 16 -16.66 -2.03 -28.99
CA SER A 16 -16.52 -3.46 -29.29
C SER A 16 -15.32 -4.08 -28.56
N LYS A 17 -14.18 -3.38 -28.50
CA LYS A 17 -13.00 -3.81 -27.72
C LYS A 17 -13.27 -3.91 -26.22
N ARG A 18 -14.19 -3.08 -25.69
CA ARG A 18 -14.57 -3.11 -24.27
C ARG A 18 -15.53 -4.26 -23.97
N ALA A 19 -16.39 -4.63 -24.92
CA ALA A 19 -17.31 -5.77 -24.80
C ALA A 19 -16.59 -7.14 -24.85
N GLU A 20 -15.48 -7.25 -25.57
CA GLU A 20 -14.68 -8.49 -25.65
C GLU A 20 -13.77 -8.74 -24.44
N ARG A 21 -13.55 -7.73 -23.59
CA ARG A 21 -12.78 -7.89 -22.36
C ARG A 21 -13.63 -8.56 -21.27
N LYS A 22 -13.97 -9.83 -21.48
CA LYS A 22 -14.42 -10.72 -20.40
C LYS A 22 -13.33 -10.69 -19.34
N PHE A 23 -13.66 -10.19 -18.15
CA PHE A 23 -12.76 -10.18 -17.02
C PHE A 23 -12.48 -11.63 -16.61
N CYS A 24 -11.47 -12.24 -17.22
CA CYS A 24 -11.01 -13.57 -16.83
C CYS A 24 -10.48 -13.43 -15.41
N LYS A 25 -11.23 -13.99 -14.43
CA LYS A 25 -10.74 -14.14 -13.07
C LYS A 25 -9.36 -14.78 -13.18
N PRO A 26 -8.29 -14.16 -12.67
CA PRO A 26 -6.97 -14.72 -12.80
C PRO A 26 -7.01 -16.12 -12.21
N HIS A 27 -6.78 -17.11 -13.07
CA HIS A 27 -6.65 -18.51 -12.68
C HIS A 27 -5.33 -18.60 -11.90
N TRP A 28 -5.41 -18.27 -10.61
CA TRP A 28 -4.39 -18.65 -9.66
C TRP A 28 -4.67 -20.13 -9.37
N PRO A 29 -3.80 -21.06 -9.79
CA PRO A 29 -3.92 -22.43 -9.31
C PRO A 29 -3.93 -22.36 -7.78
N PRO A 30 -4.73 -23.19 -7.08
CA PRO A 30 -4.70 -23.21 -5.63
C PRO A 30 -3.24 -23.44 -5.21
N VAL A 31 -2.63 -22.40 -4.63
CA VAL A 31 -1.20 -22.34 -4.25
C VAL A 31 -0.85 -23.40 -3.19
N ILE A 32 -1.85 -24.14 -2.73
CA ILE A 32 -1.77 -25.12 -1.67
C ILE A 32 -2.36 -26.42 -2.23
N SER A 33 -1.54 -27.47 -2.26
CA SER A 33 -1.99 -28.84 -2.57
C SER A 33 -3.18 -29.20 -1.67
N PRO A 34 -4.16 -30.00 -2.16
CA PRO A 34 -5.26 -30.51 -1.35
C PRO A 34 -4.78 -31.12 -0.02
N GLU A 35 -3.64 -31.80 -0.06
CA GLU A 35 -3.02 -32.44 1.10
C GLU A 35 -2.52 -31.43 2.15
N GLU A 36 -1.93 -30.32 1.71
CA GLU A 36 -1.48 -29.27 2.63
C GLU A 36 -2.65 -28.44 3.18
N SER A 37 -3.70 -28.26 2.39
CA SER A 37 -4.95 -27.66 2.86
C SER A 37 -5.56 -28.48 4.00
N GLU A 38 -5.61 -29.81 3.85
CA GLU A 38 -6.14 -30.70 4.88
C GLU A 38 -5.25 -30.72 6.13
N ARG A 39 -3.91 -30.72 5.97
CA ARG A 39 -2.98 -30.55 7.11
C ARG A 39 -3.26 -29.26 7.90
N ARG A 40 -3.45 -28.13 7.21
CA ARG A 40 -3.78 -26.84 7.86
C ARG A 40 -5.14 -26.88 8.55
N ARG A 41 -6.12 -27.58 7.96
CA ARG A 41 -7.45 -27.77 8.55
C ARG A 41 -7.38 -28.60 9.83
N GLN A 42 -6.62 -29.69 9.82
CA GLN A 42 -6.40 -30.53 10.99
C GLN A 42 -5.67 -29.78 12.10
N PHE A 43 -4.65 -28.99 11.76
CA PHE A 43 -3.96 -28.13 12.73
C PHE A 43 -4.90 -27.14 13.42
N ARG A 44 -5.77 -26.46 12.65
CA ARG A 44 -6.79 -25.57 13.23
C ARG A 44 -7.79 -26.31 14.11
N LYS A 45 -8.16 -27.54 13.76
CA LYS A 45 -9.02 -28.38 14.59
C LYS A 45 -8.32 -28.78 15.89
N SER A 46 -7.03 -29.13 15.87
CA SER A 46 -6.25 -29.46 17.07
C SER A 46 -6.21 -28.27 18.03
N LEU A 47 -5.86 -27.09 17.53
CA LEU A 47 -5.85 -25.86 18.34
C LEU A 47 -7.21 -25.55 18.96
N LYS A 48 -8.31 -25.74 18.21
CA LYS A 48 -9.67 -25.49 18.71
C LYS A 48 -10.13 -26.55 19.73
N ARG A 49 -9.56 -27.76 19.68
CA ARG A 49 -9.82 -28.85 20.62
C ARG A 49 -9.00 -28.66 21.91
N GLU A 50 -7.78 -28.16 21.79
CA GLU A 50 -6.91 -27.78 22.90
C GLU A 50 -7.39 -26.48 23.61
N SER A 51 -8.17 -25.64 22.94
CA SER A 51 -8.69 -24.38 23.47
C SER A 51 -9.97 -24.49 24.32
N SER A 52 -10.25 -25.61 24.99
CA SER A 52 -11.44 -25.78 25.84
C SER A 52 -11.14 -26.59 27.11
N PRO A 53 -11.58 -26.21 28.33
CA PRO A 53 -12.06 -24.93 28.83
C PRO A 53 -11.10 -24.38 29.92
N GLN A 54 -10.03 -23.69 29.52
CA GLN A 54 -9.30 -22.78 30.43
C GLN A 54 -9.35 -21.32 29.98
N THR A 55 -10.15 -21.01 28.96
CA THR A 55 -10.23 -19.68 28.34
C THR A 55 -11.50 -18.93 28.73
N SER A 56 -11.74 -18.73 30.03
CA SER A 56 -12.61 -17.63 30.49
C SER A 56 -11.82 -16.34 30.73
N LEU A 57 -10.49 -16.40 30.82
CA LEU A 57 -9.61 -15.24 31.06
C LEU A 57 -9.09 -14.55 29.80
N TRP A 58 -9.32 -15.11 28.61
CA TRP A 58 -8.72 -14.61 27.36
C TRP A 58 -9.59 -13.60 26.62
N ARG A 59 -10.81 -13.33 27.12
CA ARG A 59 -11.71 -12.31 26.56
C ARG A 59 -11.40 -10.88 27.02
N GLN A 60 -10.58 -10.70 28.05
CA GLN A 60 -10.29 -9.39 28.61
C GLN A 60 -8.82 -9.03 28.38
N TRP A 61 -8.53 -8.62 27.15
CA TRP A 61 -7.32 -7.90 26.82
C TRP A 61 -7.67 -6.43 26.54
N PRO A 62 -6.91 -5.47 27.10
CA PRO A 62 -5.75 -5.66 27.98
C PRO A 62 -6.15 -6.08 29.42
N PRO A 63 -5.29 -6.82 30.15
CA PRO A 63 -5.58 -7.20 31.53
C PRO A 63 -5.58 -5.97 32.44
N VAL A 64 -6.74 -5.65 33.02
CA VAL A 64 -6.85 -4.65 34.08
C VAL A 64 -6.31 -5.29 35.36
N LEU A 65 -5.05 -4.99 35.70
CA LEU A 65 -4.44 -5.38 36.97
C LEU A 65 -5.09 -4.58 38.09
N LYS A 66 -6.24 -5.06 38.59
CA LYS A 66 -6.86 -4.50 39.79
C LYS A 66 -6.04 -4.96 40.99
N ASN A 67 -5.43 -3.98 41.69
CA ASN A 67 -4.89 -4.10 43.05
C ASN A 67 -3.42 -4.51 43.22
N VAL A 68 -2.57 -4.40 42.19
CA VAL A 68 -1.13 -4.40 42.46
C VAL A 68 -0.74 -3.01 42.95
N LYS A 69 -0.64 -2.84 44.28
CA LYS A 69 0.19 -1.77 44.86
C LYS A 69 1.62 -2.08 44.44
N VAL A 70 2.00 -1.60 43.26
CA VAL A 70 3.39 -1.47 42.88
C VAL A 70 3.96 -0.44 43.84
N SER A 71 4.56 -0.90 44.93
CA SER A 71 5.58 -0.12 45.62
C SER A 71 6.67 0.09 44.58
N VAL A 72 6.58 1.20 43.86
CA VAL A 72 7.69 1.73 43.10
C VAL A 72 8.67 2.19 44.19
N PRO A 73 9.83 1.54 44.38
CA PRO A 73 10.87 2.19 45.16
C PRO A 73 11.13 3.51 44.46
N GLN A 74 10.94 4.63 45.17
CA GLN A 74 11.33 5.94 44.68
C GLN A 74 12.74 5.80 44.12
N CYS A 75 12.87 5.99 42.80
CA CYS A 75 14.13 6.01 42.11
C CYS A 75 15.04 6.98 42.86
N ALA A 76 15.95 6.44 43.68
CA ALA A 76 17.19 7.11 43.96
C ALA A 76 17.79 7.41 42.58
N SER A 77 18.03 8.69 42.31
CA SER A 77 18.67 9.21 41.11
C SER A 77 20.04 8.55 40.92
N LEU A 78 20.05 7.34 40.35
CA LEU A 78 21.22 6.77 39.73
C LEU A 78 21.39 7.52 38.42
N ALA A 79 22.33 8.46 38.46
CA ALA A 79 22.91 9.08 37.28
C ALA A 79 23.03 8.02 36.17
N VAL A 80 22.39 8.28 35.03
CA VAL A 80 22.59 7.52 33.81
C VAL A 80 24.04 7.73 33.40
N LEU A 81 24.94 6.91 33.96
CA LEU A 81 26.28 6.78 33.43
C LEU A 81 26.13 6.14 32.04
N PRO A 82 26.72 6.73 30.98
CA PRO A 82 26.69 6.13 29.66
C PRO A 82 27.26 4.71 29.76
N PRO A 83 26.70 3.73 29.04
CA PRO A 83 27.24 2.37 29.04
C PRO A 83 28.72 2.43 28.68
N PRO A 84 29.59 1.66 29.37
CA PRO A 84 31.02 1.73 29.12
C PRO A 84 31.30 1.54 27.63
N LYS A 85 32.15 2.39 27.05
CA LYS A 85 32.41 2.46 25.60
C LYS A 85 32.61 1.07 24.97
N ALA A 86 33.28 0.17 25.70
CA ALA A 86 33.49 -1.23 25.33
C ALA A 86 32.21 -2.04 25.02
N VAL A 87 31.11 -1.88 25.77
CA VAL A 87 29.84 -2.58 25.49
C VAL A 87 29.08 -1.94 24.33
N ALA A 88 29.18 -0.62 24.15
CA ALA A 88 28.63 0.05 22.98
C ALA A 88 29.38 -0.36 21.70
N ASP A 89 30.72 -0.41 21.75
CA ASP A 89 31.57 -0.84 20.64
C ASP A 89 31.36 -2.32 20.30
N ALA A 90 31.11 -3.18 21.30
CA ALA A 90 30.77 -4.59 21.08
C ALA A 90 29.35 -4.77 20.51
N ALA A 91 28.39 -3.93 20.91
CA ALA A 91 27.03 -3.94 20.37
C ALA A 91 26.99 -3.47 18.90
N VAL A 92 27.79 -2.47 18.52
CA VAL A 92 27.94 -2.02 17.12
C VAL A 92 28.55 -3.13 16.23
N LYS A 93 29.36 -4.03 16.82
CA LYS A 93 29.96 -5.18 16.11
C LYS A 93 29.06 -6.42 16.05
N ARG A 94 28.05 -6.54 16.92
CA ARG A 94 27.12 -7.69 16.89
C ARG A 94 26.05 -7.49 15.83
N VAL A 95 26.29 -8.12 14.68
CA VAL A 95 25.28 -8.27 13.63
C VAL A 95 24.07 -9.05 14.20
N PRO A 96 22.84 -8.52 14.12
CA PRO A 96 21.66 -9.23 14.59
C PRO A 96 21.54 -10.62 13.95
N ARG A 97 21.03 -11.60 14.71
CA ARG A 97 20.88 -13.01 14.28
C ARG A 97 20.19 -13.13 12.91
N ALA A 98 19.15 -12.33 12.65
CA ALA A 98 18.44 -12.31 11.38
C ALA A 98 19.33 -11.84 10.20
N THR A 99 20.23 -10.89 10.44
CA THR A 99 21.17 -10.39 9.42
C THR A 99 22.29 -11.38 9.17
N ALA A 100 22.80 -12.04 10.22
CA ALA A 100 23.75 -13.15 10.09
C ALA A 100 23.16 -14.32 9.29
N TRP A 101 21.91 -14.71 9.58
CA TRP A 101 21.20 -15.75 8.85
C TRP A 101 20.98 -15.40 7.36
N ARG A 102 20.54 -14.17 7.07
CA ARG A 102 20.38 -13.69 5.68
C ARG A 102 21.70 -13.67 4.91
N ARG A 103 22.81 -13.30 5.56
CA ARG A 103 24.16 -13.38 4.95
C ARG A 103 24.56 -14.81 4.65
N LYS A 104 24.34 -15.74 5.59
CA LYS A 104 24.63 -17.17 5.40
C LYS A 104 23.83 -17.76 4.23
N LYS A 105 22.54 -17.47 4.13
CA LYS A 105 21.70 -17.93 3.02
C LYS A 105 22.16 -17.41 1.66
N ARG A 106 22.48 -16.11 1.57
CA ARG A 106 23.02 -15.54 0.32
C ARG A 106 24.36 -16.18 -0.08
N ALA A 107 25.24 -16.43 0.88
CA ALA A 107 26.52 -17.09 0.61
C ALA A 107 26.35 -18.56 0.15
N GLU A 108 25.36 -19.27 0.70
CA GLU A 108 25.01 -20.62 0.28
C GLU A 108 24.46 -20.64 -1.15
N GLU A 109 23.57 -19.68 -1.49
CA GLU A 109 23.07 -19.48 -2.84
C GLU A 109 24.19 -19.14 -3.83
N ASP A 110 25.08 -18.19 -3.49
CA ASP A 110 26.24 -17.83 -4.31
C ASP A 110 27.17 -19.05 -4.56
N LYS A 111 27.40 -19.88 -3.53
CA LYS A 111 28.15 -21.16 -3.68
C LYS A 111 27.43 -22.14 -4.59
N LYS A 112 26.10 -22.25 -4.48
CA LYS A 112 25.28 -23.12 -5.33
C LYS A 112 25.36 -22.66 -6.79
N ALA A 113 25.23 -21.36 -7.02
CA ALA A 113 25.37 -20.73 -8.33
C ALA A 113 26.72 -21.01 -9.01
N LEU A 114 27.83 -20.91 -8.26
CA LEU A 114 29.15 -21.29 -8.75
C LEU A 114 29.23 -22.77 -9.15
N LYS A 115 28.67 -23.68 -8.34
CA LYS A 115 28.66 -25.13 -8.63
C LYS A 115 27.87 -25.50 -9.89
N TYR A 116 26.73 -24.85 -10.13
CA TYR A 116 25.90 -25.12 -11.30
C TYR A 116 26.24 -24.23 -12.51
N GLY A 117 27.33 -23.43 -12.44
CA GLY A 117 27.73 -22.52 -13.52
C GLY A 117 26.70 -21.46 -13.88
N LYS A 118 25.71 -21.20 -13.00
CA LYS A 118 24.63 -20.23 -13.22
C LYS A 118 24.91 -18.99 -12.41
N ALA A 119 25.29 -17.89 -13.05
CA ALA A 119 25.43 -16.60 -12.37
C ALA A 119 24.09 -16.20 -11.73
N ILE A 120 24.09 -15.87 -10.43
CA ILE A 120 22.90 -15.27 -9.81
C ILE A 120 22.73 -13.89 -10.44
N ALA A 121 21.62 -13.72 -11.16
CA ALA A 121 21.20 -12.41 -11.66
C ALA A 121 20.91 -11.51 -10.45
N ARG A 122 21.94 -10.78 -10.00
CA ARG A 122 21.74 -9.64 -9.09
C ARG A 122 20.94 -8.60 -9.87
N ARG A 123 20.04 -7.88 -9.18
CA ARG A 123 19.30 -6.77 -9.80
C ARG A 123 20.31 -5.90 -10.53
N ALA A 124 20.18 -5.82 -11.86
CA ALA A 124 21.00 -4.94 -12.66
C ALA A 124 20.88 -3.53 -12.07
N ASN A 125 22.01 -2.85 -11.88
CA ASN A 125 21.99 -1.45 -11.48
C ASN A 125 21.06 -0.71 -12.46
N PRO A 126 20.07 0.05 -11.97
CA PRO A 126 19.14 0.74 -12.85
C PRO A 126 19.95 1.55 -13.86
N LYS A 127 19.66 1.32 -15.15
CA LYS A 127 20.40 1.90 -16.28
C LYS A 127 20.57 3.40 -16.04
N ARG A 128 21.82 3.85 -16.18
CA ARG A 128 22.31 5.23 -15.96
C ARG A 128 21.23 6.23 -16.39
N PHE A 129 20.64 6.94 -15.43
CA PHE A 129 19.61 7.95 -15.70
C PHE A 129 20.26 9.15 -16.38
N THR A 130 20.43 9.11 -17.69
CA THR A 130 20.88 10.28 -18.46
C THR A 130 19.72 11.24 -18.68
N CYS A 131 20.01 12.54 -18.70
CA CYS A 131 19.04 13.57 -19.03
C CYS A 131 18.83 13.59 -20.54
N ARG A 132 17.57 13.70 -20.99
CA ARG A 132 17.24 13.80 -22.42
C ARG A 132 17.67 15.13 -23.03
N LEU A 133 17.84 16.17 -22.22
CA LEU A 133 18.12 17.53 -22.68
C LEU A 133 19.63 17.79 -22.83
N CYS A 134 20.45 17.37 -21.86
CA CYS A 134 21.89 17.61 -21.88
C CYS A 134 22.75 16.34 -22.04
N GLY A 135 22.13 15.15 -22.09
CA GLY A 135 22.85 13.87 -22.18
C GLY A 135 23.60 13.45 -20.90
N GLN A 136 23.84 14.37 -19.96
CA GLN A 136 24.58 14.11 -18.72
C GLN A 136 23.77 13.25 -17.73
N PRO A 137 24.44 12.55 -16.79
CA PRO A 137 23.75 11.84 -15.71
C PRO A 137 22.89 12.78 -14.88
N LYS A 138 21.65 12.39 -14.54
CA LYS A 138 20.71 13.10 -13.65
C LYS A 138 21.18 13.11 -12.20
N ARG A 139 22.36 13.67 -11.95
CA ARG A 139 22.91 13.95 -10.63
C ARG A 139 22.78 15.44 -10.33
N LEU A 140 22.72 15.76 -9.05
CA LEU A 140 22.66 17.14 -8.59
C LEU A 140 23.89 17.96 -9.03
N GLU A 141 25.05 17.31 -9.13
CA GLU A 141 26.33 17.88 -9.61
C GLU A 141 26.21 18.52 -11.00
N PHE A 142 25.45 17.91 -11.91
CA PHE A 142 25.24 18.43 -13.28
C PHE A 142 24.04 19.39 -13.38
N GLY A 143 23.55 19.89 -12.24
CA GLY A 143 22.45 20.84 -12.20
C GLY A 143 21.09 20.19 -12.51
N HIS A 144 20.90 18.92 -12.15
CA HIS A 144 19.60 18.27 -12.24
C HIS A 144 18.89 18.23 -10.89
N SER A 145 17.66 18.71 -10.85
CA SER A 145 16.79 18.64 -9.68
C SER A 145 15.41 18.10 -10.05
N PHE A 146 14.68 17.62 -9.05
CA PHE A 146 13.31 17.16 -9.20
C PHE A 146 12.47 17.79 -8.09
N TYR A 147 11.34 18.38 -8.46
CA TYR A 147 10.43 19.01 -7.51
C TYR A 147 8.98 18.79 -7.94
N LYS A 148 8.16 18.24 -7.04
CA LYS A 148 6.72 17.97 -7.23
C LYS A 148 6.36 17.44 -8.65
N GLY A 149 7.04 16.40 -9.11
CA GLY A 149 6.76 15.77 -10.40
C GLY A 149 7.50 16.36 -11.61
N LYS A 150 8.13 17.53 -11.47
CA LYS A 150 8.85 18.21 -12.55
C LYS A 150 10.35 17.97 -12.43
N SER A 151 11.01 17.60 -13.54
CA SER A 151 12.47 17.49 -13.61
C SER A 151 13.08 18.72 -14.26
N PHE A 152 14.14 19.23 -13.67
CA PHE A 152 14.87 20.40 -14.14
C PHE A 152 16.28 20.04 -14.60
N CYS A 153 16.77 20.78 -15.58
CA CYS A 153 18.13 20.69 -16.09
C CYS A 153 18.68 22.11 -16.23
N ALA A 154 19.71 22.42 -15.47
CA ALA A 154 20.35 23.73 -15.48
C ALA A 154 20.91 24.08 -16.87
N THR A 155 21.54 23.11 -17.55
CA THR A 155 22.13 23.30 -18.89
C THR A 155 21.10 23.71 -19.94
N SER A 156 19.89 23.12 -19.92
CA SER A 156 18.86 23.46 -20.91
C SER A 156 18.06 24.70 -20.55
N ALA A 157 17.92 25.00 -19.25
CA ALA A 157 17.11 26.11 -18.78
C ALA A 157 17.89 27.42 -18.60
N GLY A 158 19.23 27.36 -18.61
CA GLY A 158 20.10 28.52 -18.39
C GLY A 158 19.95 29.15 -16.99
N LYS A 159 19.36 28.42 -16.04
CA LYS A 159 19.10 28.88 -14.67
C LYS A 159 19.76 27.93 -13.67
N SER A 160 20.12 28.45 -12.50
CA SER A 160 20.64 27.62 -11.41
C SER A 160 19.54 26.76 -10.78
N VAL A 161 19.93 25.60 -10.25
CA VAL A 161 19.00 24.68 -9.56
C VAL A 161 18.31 25.37 -8.38
N THR A 162 19.04 26.20 -7.64
CA THR A 162 18.52 26.91 -6.46
C THR A 162 17.44 27.91 -6.83
N GLN A 163 17.66 28.71 -7.88
CA GLN A 163 16.68 29.66 -8.40
C GLN A 163 15.40 28.96 -8.85
N TRP A 164 15.54 27.87 -9.60
CA TRP A 164 14.39 27.09 -10.05
C TRP A 164 13.61 26.46 -8.89
N LEU A 165 14.30 25.92 -7.88
CA LEU A 165 13.64 25.35 -6.70
C LEU A 165 12.86 26.41 -5.91
N SER A 166 13.39 27.62 -5.77
CA SER A 166 12.68 28.73 -5.12
C SER A 166 11.44 29.16 -5.93
N GLU A 167 11.54 29.23 -7.26
CA GLU A 167 10.39 29.47 -8.13
C GLU A 167 9.32 28.38 -7.96
N GLN A 168 9.72 27.10 -7.95
CA GLN A 168 8.76 26.00 -7.79
C GLN A 168 8.13 25.97 -6.39
N LYS A 169 8.86 26.33 -5.32
CA LYS A 169 8.29 26.44 -3.97
C LYS A 169 7.23 27.53 -3.92
N ARG A 170 7.51 28.71 -4.49
CA ARG A 170 6.55 29.82 -4.56
C ARG A 170 5.30 29.48 -5.37
N MET A 171 5.46 28.74 -6.47
CA MET A 171 4.32 28.30 -7.30
C MET A 171 3.53 27.14 -6.71
N ALA A 172 4.08 26.46 -5.71
CA ALA A 172 3.48 25.27 -5.14
C ALA A 172 3.03 25.45 -3.70
N GLU A 173 3.13 26.66 -3.14
CA GLU A 173 2.15 27.12 -2.18
C GLU A 173 0.80 27.21 -2.91
N PRO A 174 -0.18 26.38 -2.52
CA PRO A 174 -1.56 26.71 -2.79
C PRO A 174 -1.87 28.05 -2.09
N PRO A 175 -2.77 28.89 -2.62
CA PRO A 175 -3.26 30.03 -1.86
C PRO A 175 -3.75 29.54 -0.49
N GLU A 176 -3.31 30.23 0.57
CA GLU A 176 -3.49 29.95 2.01
C GLU A 176 -4.94 30.04 2.50
N ASP A 177 -5.89 29.68 1.64
CA ASP A 177 -7.31 29.72 1.88
C ASP A 177 -7.95 28.40 1.44
N GLU A 178 -7.50 27.32 2.07
CA GLU A 178 -8.31 26.12 2.34
C GLU A 178 -9.70 26.53 2.91
N SER A 179 -9.75 27.67 3.61
CA SER A 179 -10.98 28.31 4.06
C SER A 179 -11.86 28.86 2.93
N SER A 180 -11.31 29.23 1.76
CA SER A 180 -12.07 29.69 0.60
C SER A 180 -12.70 28.50 -0.14
N MET A 181 -11.96 27.40 -0.32
CA MET A 181 -12.52 26.16 -0.87
C MET A 181 -13.60 25.54 0.03
N ARG A 182 -13.41 25.54 1.37
CA ARG A 182 -14.46 25.08 2.29
C ARG A 182 -15.69 25.99 2.29
N ARG A 183 -15.51 27.31 2.21
CA ARG A 183 -16.64 28.24 2.06
C ARG A 183 -17.37 28.04 0.73
N PHE A 184 -16.65 27.74 -0.35
CA PHE A 184 -17.25 27.43 -1.65
C PHE A 184 -18.07 26.13 -1.61
N LEU A 185 -17.60 25.13 -0.87
CA LEU A 185 -18.31 23.86 -0.65
C LEU A 185 -19.49 23.99 0.32
N ASP A 186 -19.42 24.87 1.33
CA ASP A 186 -20.54 25.20 2.22
C ASP A 186 -21.58 26.11 1.54
N SER A 187 -21.19 26.98 0.60
CA SER A 187 -22.11 27.78 -0.20
C SER A 187 -22.82 26.99 -1.30
N LEU A 188 -22.30 25.82 -1.67
CA LEU A 188 -23.05 24.81 -2.39
C LEU A 188 -23.92 24.06 -1.37
N GLU A 189 -24.94 24.72 -0.84
CA GLU A 189 -26.04 24.09 -0.10
C GLU A 189 -26.66 23.02 -1.00
N ILE A 190 -26.15 21.80 -0.90
CA ILE A 190 -26.88 20.61 -1.30
C ILE A 190 -28.04 20.54 -0.30
N PRO A 191 -29.31 20.73 -0.73
CA PRO A 191 -30.42 20.57 0.18
C PRO A 191 -30.31 19.16 0.78
N ARG A 192 -30.18 19.10 2.10
CA ARG A 192 -30.29 17.86 2.85
C ARG A 192 -31.63 17.27 2.46
N ILE A 193 -31.60 16.18 1.69
CA ILE A 193 -32.80 15.41 1.41
C ILE A 193 -33.18 14.80 2.76
N ASP A 194 -34.19 15.39 3.40
CA ASP A 194 -34.74 14.86 4.63
C ASP A 194 -35.17 13.42 4.37
N ALA A 195 -34.69 12.51 5.22
CA ALA A 195 -34.90 11.06 5.13
C ALA A 195 -36.37 10.61 5.35
N ALA A 196 -37.34 11.52 5.21
CA ALA A 196 -38.75 11.30 5.50
C ALA A 196 -39.58 10.82 4.30
N VAL A 197 -39.02 10.78 3.07
CA VAL A 197 -39.74 10.30 1.86
C VAL A 197 -39.19 8.95 1.38
N ALA A 198 -39.05 8.00 2.31
CA ALA A 198 -38.73 6.61 2.01
C ALA A 198 -39.65 5.66 2.78
N VAL A 199 -40.95 5.92 2.72
CA VAL A 199 -42.00 4.96 3.05
C VAL A 199 -42.96 5.03 1.85
N ASP A 200 -43.46 3.88 1.39
CA ASP A 200 -44.45 3.72 0.30
C ASP A 200 -43.95 3.33 -1.10
N ILE A 201 -42.98 2.41 -1.21
CA ILE A 201 -42.77 1.64 -2.47
C ILE A 201 -43.02 0.12 -2.30
N ASP A 202 -43.05 -0.42 -1.07
CA ASP A 202 -43.07 -1.88 -0.85
C ASP A 202 -44.44 -2.58 -0.88
N LYS A 203 -45.54 -1.89 -1.23
CA LYS A 203 -46.89 -2.52 -1.23
C LYS A 203 -47.42 -2.99 -2.58
N SER A 204 -46.72 -2.76 -3.69
CA SER A 204 -47.28 -3.03 -5.03
C SER A 204 -46.83 -4.32 -5.71
N LEU A 205 -45.97 -5.13 -5.09
CA LEU A 205 -45.39 -6.35 -5.71
C LEU A 205 -45.92 -7.68 -5.16
N GLU A 206 -46.81 -7.65 -4.17
CA GLU A 206 -47.38 -8.87 -3.55
C GLU A 206 -48.67 -9.35 -4.26
N SER A 207 -49.33 -8.50 -5.05
CA SER A 207 -50.62 -8.81 -5.70
C SER A 207 -50.49 -9.69 -6.96
N ASP A 208 -49.33 -9.69 -7.63
CA ASP A 208 -49.16 -10.33 -8.94
C ASP A 208 -48.78 -11.81 -8.89
N LYS A 209 -48.58 -12.37 -7.69
CA LYS A 209 -48.23 -13.79 -7.50
C LYS A 209 -49.43 -14.72 -7.30
N ILE A 210 -50.63 -14.19 -7.11
CA ILE A 210 -51.83 -15.03 -6.86
C ILE A 210 -52.54 -15.42 -8.18
N LEU A 211 -52.30 -14.73 -9.30
CA LEU A 211 -53.00 -15.02 -10.56
C LEU A 211 -52.26 -15.95 -11.55
N LYS A 212 -51.04 -16.42 -11.23
CA LYS A 212 -50.24 -17.29 -12.13
C LYS A 212 -50.13 -18.75 -11.66
N GLY A 213 -50.89 -19.13 -10.65
CA GLY A 213 -50.89 -20.49 -10.07
C GLY A 213 -51.89 -21.48 -10.69
N LEU A 214 -52.44 -21.22 -11.88
CA LEU A 214 -53.53 -22.04 -12.43
C LEU A 214 -53.45 -22.25 -13.95
N GLN A 215 -52.31 -22.69 -14.50
CA GLN A 215 -52.28 -23.27 -15.86
C GLN A 215 -50.97 -24.02 -16.14
N VAL A 216 -50.83 -25.28 -15.70
CA VAL A 216 -50.23 -26.41 -16.45
C VAL A 216 -50.58 -27.70 -15.69
N MET A 217 -51.74 -28.29 -16.02
CA MET A 217 -51.93 -29.74 -16.14
C MET A 217 -52.63 -29.97 -17.45
#